data_AF-A0A3N8GXQ8-F1
#
_entry.id   AF-A0A3N8GXQ8-F1
#
_cell.length_a   1.000
_cell.length_b   1.000
_cell.length_c   1.000
_cell.angle_alpha   90.00
_cell.angle_beta   90.00
_cell.angle_gamma   90.00
#
_symmetry.space_group_name_H-M   'P 1'
#
loop_
_entity.id
_entity.type
_entity.pdbx_description
1 polymer ?
#
loop_
_entity_poly.entity_id
_entity_poly.type
_entity_poly.pdbx_seq_one_letter_code
_entity_poly.pdbx_strand_id
1 'polypeptide(L)'
;MSTHVYRGFEIYPLIYPHVPAANGAPHNYDAGFDAAVKICLRGVTDTLTQSQTFRLRNNTPFDTAGDARRASLRYAENIIDDNRETQGFFSSAG
;
A
#
# COMPACT_ATOMS: atom_id res chain seq x y z
N MET A 1 9.18 -4.97 12.46
CA MET A 1 8.09 -4.71 11.48
C MET A 1 8.24 -5.73 10.36
N SER A 2 7.24 -6.57 10.12
CA SER A 2 7.32 -7.61 9.10
C SER A 2 7.10 -6.98 7.72
N THR A 3 8.20 -6.70 7.02
CA THR A 3 8.19 -6.24 5.63
C THR A 3 7.82 -7.42 4.73
N HIS A 4 6.80 -7.25 3.90
CA HIS A 4 6.43 -8.29 2.94
C HIS A 4 7.25 -8.06 1.68
N VAL A 5 8.05 -9.04 1.25
CA VAL A 5 8.89 -8.90 0.05
C VAL A 5 8.29 -9.74 -1.06
N TYR A 6 7.99 -9.10 -2.19
CA TYR A 6 7.43 -9.75 -3.37
C TYR A 6 8.23 -9.35 -4.61
N ARG A 7 8.79 -10.35 -5.32
CA ARG A 7 9.54 -10.18 -6.57
C ARG A 7 10.67 -9.11 -6.52
N GLY A 8 11.29 -8.93 -5.36
CA GLY A 8 12.37 -7.95 -5.16
C GLY A 8 11.92 -6.55 -4.72
N PHE A 9 10.61 -6.34 -4.56
CA PHE A 9 10.04 -5.14 -3.97
C PHE A 9 9.66 -5.38 -2.51
N GLU A 10 9.88 -4.39 -1.66
CA GLU A 10 9.38 -4.36 -0.30
C GLU A 10 7.99 -3.70 -0.28
N ILE A 11 7.01 -4.38 0.30
CA ILE A 11 5.61 -3.96 0.37
C ILE A 11 5.27 -3.62 1.82
N TYR A 12 4.76 -2.41 2.00
CA TYR A 12 4.37 -1.83 3.28
C TYR A 12 2.88 -1.47 3.25
N PRO A 13 1.99 -2.31 3.80
CA PRO A 13 0.58 -1.98 3.93
C PRO A 13 0.37 -0.87 4.96
N LEU A 14 -0.41 0.14 4.61
CA LEU A 14 -0.74 1.33 5.41
C LEU A 14 -2.25 1.35 5.63
N ILE A 15 -2.70 0.97 6.82
CA ILE A 15 -4.12 0.85 7.16
C ILE A 15 -4.50 1.96 8.13
N TYR A 16 -5.58 2.69 7.82
CA TYR A 16 -6.05 3.81 8.63
C TYR A 16 -7.58 3.85 8.65
N PRO A 17 -8.20 4.38 9.71
CA PRO A 17 -9.65 4.52 9.78
C PRO A 17 -10.15 5.44 8.66
N HIS A 18 -11.27 5.07 8.03
CA HIS A 18 -11.86 5.83 6.92
C HIS A 18 -12.33 7.22 7.37
N VAL A 19 -12.95 7.30 8.55
CA VAL A 19 -13.34 8.56 9.19
C VAL A 19 -12.42 8.82 10.37
N PRO A 20 -11.70 9.96 10.41
CA PRO A 20 -10.97 10.36 11.60
C PRO A 20 -11.97 10.57 12.72
N ALA A 21 -11.66 10.08 13.92
CA ALA A 21 -12.61 10.12 15.02
C ALA A 21 -13.01 11.57 15.34
N ALA A 22 -14.30 11.88 15.24
CA ALA A 22 -14.82 13.17 15.64
C ALA A 22 -14.75 13.30 17.17
N ASN A 23 -14.17 14.39 17.65
CA ASN A 23 -14.35 14.91 19.01
C ASN A 23 -13.98 13.96 20.16
N GLY A 24 -12.77 13.40 20.14
CA GLY A 24 -12.19 12.73 21.33
C GLY A 24 -12.64 11.29 21.56
N ALA A 25 -13.43 10.70 20.68
CA ALA A 25 -13.57 9.24 20.62
C ALA A 25 -12.25 8.63 20.09
N PRO A 26 -11.76 7.50 20.63
CA PRO A 26 -10.48 6.95 20.21
C PRO A 26 -10.50 6.45 18.75
N HIS A 27 -11.60 5.85 18.28
CA HIS A 27 -11.74 5.35 16.90
C HIS A 27 -13.23 5.17 16.54
N ASN A 28 -13.64 5.59 15.34
CA ASN A 28 -14.95 5.23 14.78
C ASN A 28 -14.79 4.00 13.87
N TYR A 29 -14.75 2.82 14.47
CA TYR A 29 -14.61 1.56 13.74
C TYR A 29 -15.82 1.20 12.88
N ASP A 30 -16.97 1.86 13.10
CA ASP A 30 -18.21 1.68 12.33
C ASP A 30 -18.10 2.26 10.91
N ALA A 31 -17.23 3.28 10.74
CA ALA A 31 -16.99 3.89 9.44
C ALA A 31 -16.05 3.06 8.53
N GLY A 32 -15.49 1.97 9.04
CA GLY A 32 -14.55 1.11 8.33
C GLY A 32 -13.13 1.68 8.20
N PHE A 33 -12.32 1.01 7.40
CA PHE A 33 -10.91 1.27 7.19
C PHE A 33 -10.61 1.55 5.72
N ASP A 34 -9.72 2.51 5.49
CA ASP A 34 -9.08 2.69 4.20
C ASP A 34 -7.71 2.00 4.21
N ALA A 35 -7.25 1.67 3.01
CA ALA A 35 -5.94 1.08 2.79
C ALA A 35 -5.13 1.91 1.81
N ALA A 36 -3.84 1.98 2.06
CA ALA A 36 -2.82 2.32 1.09
C ALA A 36 -1.69 1.30 1.18
N VAL A 37 -0.83 1.28 0.18
CA VAL A 37 0.36 0.44 0.18
C VAL A 37 1.53 1.20 -0.39
N LYS A 38 2.65 1.18 0.32
CA LYS A 38 3.91 1.70 -0.17
C LYS A 38 4.74 0.54 -0.71
N ILE A 39 5.17 0.66 -1.96
CA ILE A 39 6.03 -0.29 -2.63
C ILE A 39 7.39 0.37 -2.77
N CYS A 40 8.42 -0.25 -2.23
CA CYS A 40 9.81 0.20 -2.32
C CYS A 40 10.59 -0.78 -3.20
N LEU A 41 11.26 -0.26 -4.21
CA LEU A 41 12.35 -0.97 -4.87
C LEU A 41 13.63 -0.67 -4.11
N ARG A 42 14.25 -1.73 -3.60
CA ARG A 42 15.58 -1.64 -3.01
C ARG A 42 16.58 -1.54 -4.16
N GLY A 43 17.12 -0.35 -4.39
CA GLY A 43 18.18 -0.13 -5.36
C GLY A 43 19.40 -1.00 -5.06
N VAL A 44 20.07 -1.48 -6.10
CA VAL A 44 21.30 -2.29 -6.01
C VAL A 44 22.48 -1.46 -5.46
N THR A 45 22.37 -0.14 -5.57
CA THR A 45 23.30 0.86 -5.06
C THR A 45 22.55 1.68 -4.01
N ASP A 46 23.08 1.67 -2.79
CA ASP A 46 22.52 2.13 -1.49
C ASP A 46 21.88 3.55 -1.46
N THR A 47 21.89 4.29 -2.57
CA THR A 47 21.52 5.70 -2.66
C THR A 47 20.17 5.99 -3.34
N LEU A 48 19.56 5.03 -4.04
CA LEU A 48 18.24 5.24 -4.68
C LEU A 48 17.25 4.12 -4.28
N THR A 49 16.59 4.30 -3.13
CA THR A 49 15.37 3.55 -2.83
C THR A 49 14.21 4.24 -3.52
N GLN A 50 13.81 3.73 -4.69
CA GLN A 50 12.59 4.24 -5.34
C GLN A 50 11.40 3.69 -4.59
N SER A 51 10.46 4.57 -4.20
CA SER A 51 9.26 4.12 -3.52
C SER A 51 8.05 4.89 -4.00
N GLN A 52 6.94 4.20 -4.14
CA GLN A 52 5.69 4.78 -4.56
C GLN A 52 4.57 4.27 -3.66
N THR A 53 3.71 5.19 -3.23
CA THR A 53 2.56 4.88 -2.38
C THR A 53 1.31 4.91 -3.23
N PHE A 54 0.55 3.84 -3.19
CA PHE A 54 -0.71 3.70 -3.90
C PHE A 54 -1.84 3.58 -2.89
N ARG A 55 -2.84 4.46 -3.00
CA ARG A 55 -4.07 4.36 -2.21
C ARG A 55 -5.03 3.41 -2.89
N LEU A 56 -5.61 2.49 -2.12
CA LEU A 56 -6.67 1.61 -2.62
C LEU A 56 -7.94 2.45 -2.73
N ARG A 57 -8.38 2.73 -3.97
CA ARG A 57 -9.65 3.40 -4.25
C ARG A 57 -10.75 2.35 -4.33
N ASN A 58 -11.20 1.87 -3.17
CA ASN A 58 -12.39 1.04 -3.09
C ASN A 58 -13.62 1.95 -3.02
N ASN A 59 -14.73 1.54 -3.66
CA ASN A 59 -16.00 2.28 -3.58
C ASN A 59 -16.59 2.29 -2.16
N THR A 60 -16.18 1.34 -1.33
CA THR A 60 -16.59 1.22 0.08
C THR A 60 -15.35 0.97 0.94
N PRO A 61 -15.32 1.51 2.17
CA PRO A 61 -14.27 1.19 3.13
C PRO A 61 -14.32 -0.30 3.52
N PHE A 62 -13.21 -0.81 4.03
CA PHE A 62 -13.10 -2.18 4.52
C PHE A 62 -13.69 -2.31 5.92
N ASP A 63 -14.44 -3.38 6.18
CA ASP A 63 -15.04 -3.62 7.50
C ASP A 63 -13.98 -3.84 8.60
N THR A 64 -12.84 -4.43 8.24
CA THR A 64 -11.75 -4.73 9.18
C THR A 64 -10.39 -4.28 8.66
N ALA A 65 -9.50 -3.90 9.59
CA ALA A 65 -8.11 -3.63 9.27
C ALA A 65 -7.38 -4.85 8.65
N GLY A 66 -7.83 -6.07 8.99
CA GLY A 66 -7.30 -7.30 8.41
C GLY A 66 -7.64 -7.45 6.94
N ASP A 67 -8.89 -7.15 6.54
CA ASP A 67 -9.30 -7.12 5.14
C ASP A 67 -8.56 -6.03 4.36
N ALA A 68 -8.48 -4.84 4.93
CA ALA A 68 -7.73 -3.72 4.35
C ALA A 68 -6.25 -4.09 4.12
N ARG A 69 -5.63 -4.81 5.06
CA ARG A 69 -4.26 -5.32 4.93
C ARG A 69 -4.11 -6.37 3.83
N ARG A 70 -5.02 -7.34 3.76
CA ARG A 70 -4.97 -8.35 2.69
C ARG A 70 -5.18 -7.73 1.31
N ALA A 71 -6.13 -6.79 1.21
CA ALA A 71 -6.40 -6.08 -0.03
C ALA A 71 -5.19 -5.23 -0.47
N SER A 72 -4.54 -4.51 0.46
CA SER A 72 -3.35 -3.72 0.13
C SER A 72 -2.17 -4.56 -0.35
N LEU A 73 -1.95 -5.74 0.26
CA LEU A 73 -0.92 -6.68 -0.22
C LEU A 73 -1.23 -7.16 -1.64
N ARG A 74 -2.45 -7.67 -1.87
CA ARG A 74 -2.87 -8.16 -3.19
C ARG A 74 -2.83 -7.07 -4.26
N TYR A 75 -3.21 -5.84 -3.90
CA TYR A 75 -3.15 -4.69 -4.81
C TYR A 75 -1.71 -4.36 -5.20
N ALA A 76 -0.76 -4.39 -4.26
CA ALA A 76 0.65 -4.21 -4.57
C ALA A 76 1.22 -5.33 -5.44
N GLU A 77 0.88 -6.60 -5.15
CA GLU A 77 1.29 -7.74 -5.97
C GLU A 77 0.79 -7.59 -7.42
N ASN A 78 -0.50 -7.24 -7.60
CA ASN A 78 -1.07 -6.98 -8.92
C ASN A 78 -0.37 -5.84 -9.65
N ILE A 79 -0.06 -4.73 -8.97
CA ILE A 79 0.67 -3.60 -9.57
C ILE A 79 2.06 -4.07 -10.02
N ILE A 80 2.78 -4.80 -9.18
CA ILE A 80 4.12 -5.32 -9.50
C ILE A 80 4.06 -6.29 -10.67
N ASP A 81 3.05 -7.15 -10.72
CA ASP A 81 2.86 -8.12 -11.80
C ASP A 81 2.50 -7.42 -13.13
N ASP A 82 1.57 -6.47 -13.12
CA ASP A 82 1.12 -5.68 -14.28
C ASP A 82 2.25 -4.81 -14.86
N ASN A 83 3.05 -4.19 -13.99
CA ASN A 83 4.17 -3.34 -14.39
C ASN A 83 5.47 -4.09 -14.62
N ARG A 84 5.46 -5.43 -14.63
CA ARG A 84 6.64 -6.21 -15.02
C ARG A 84 6.71 -6.47 -16.52
N GLU A 85 5.57 -6.43 -17.22
CA GLU A 85 5.54 -6.46 -18.69
C GLU A 85 6.02 -5.13 -19.28
N THR A 86 5.81 -4.04 -18.55
CA THR A 86 6.27 -2.69 -18.87
C THR A 86 7.59 -2.46 -18.14
N GLN A 87 8.75 -2.44 -18.80
CA GLN A 87 10.08 -2.24 -18.17
C GLN A 87 10.30 -0.86 -17.47
N GLY A 88 9.23 -0.22 -17.01
CA GLY A 88 9.19 1.17 -16.57
C GLY A 88 8.46 1.44 -15.27
N PHE A 89 8.34 0.48 -14.35
CA PHE A 89 7.66 0.74 -13.07
C PHE A 89 8.20 1.96 -12.30
N PHE A 90 9.49 2.27 -12.47
CA PHE A 90 10.10 3.50 -11.98
C PHE A 90 10.89 4.28 -13.06
N SER A 91 10.77 3.90 -14.34
CA SER A 91 11.60 4.47 -15.43
C SER A 91 11.05 5.79 -16.01
N SER A 92 10.06 6.42 -15.37
CA SER A 92 9.52 7.72 -15.78
C SER A 92 10.01 8.89 -14.92
N ALA A 93 11.24 8.82 -14.43
CA ALA A 93 11.98 9.98 -13.91
C ALA A 93 13.20 10.23 -14.81
N GLY A 94 12.94 10.78 -15.99
CA GLY A 94 13.94 11.32 -16.91
C GLY A 94 13.58 12.76 -17.25
#